data_AF-X1B276-F1
#
_entry.id   AF-X1B276-F1
#
_cell.length_a   1.000
_cell.length_b   1.000
_cell.length_c   1.000
_cell.angle_alpha   90.00
_cell.angle_beta   90.00
_cell.angle_gamma   90.00
#
_symmetry.space_group_name_H-M   'P 1'
#
loop_
_entity.id
_entity.type
_entity.pdbx_description
1 polymer ?
#
loop_
_entity_poly.entity_id
_entity_poly.type
_entity_poly.pdbx_seq_one_letter_code
_entity_poly.pdbx_strand_id
1 'polypeptide(L)'
;MRYQRIPYNIIAEHRYNAERALVKSSNSRLKSEFLFDGKYLLPDYRVHHINLDILDNRIENLWITNEHRKVHSSLRSLTKQLLDFGFLKFINGRYYL
;
A
#
# COMPACT_ATOMS: atom_id res chain seq x y z
N MET A 1 -10.31 19.15 3.99
CA MET A 1 -10.04 18.32 2.78
C MET A 1 -11.34 17.70 2.31
N ARG A 2 -11.79 18.02 1.09
CA ARG A 2 -12.91 17.29 0.48
C ARG A 2 -12.39 15.91 0.10
N TYR A 3 -12.89 14.85 0.73
CA TYR A 3 -12.73 13.50 0.20
C TYR A 3 -13.43 13.48 -1.16
N GLN A 4 -12.67 13.61 -2.26
CA GLN A 4 -13.18 13.21 -3.56
C GLN A 4 -13.54 11.73 -3.44
N ARG A 5 -14.78 11.37 -3.78
CA ARG A 5 -15.19 9.97 -3.84
C ARG A 5 -14.29 9.28 -4.86
N ILE A 6 -13.39 8.45 -4.37
CA ILE A 6 -12.50 7.66 -5.22
C ILE A 6 -13.38 6.61 -5.92
N PRO A 7 -13.32 6.52 -7.26
CA PRO A 7 -14.06 5.52 -8.00
C PRO A 7 -13.70 4.10 -7.51
N TYR A 8 -14.71 3.27 -7.23
CA TYR A 8 -14.54 1.90 -6.71
C TYR A 8 -13.62 1.04 -7.59
N ASN A 9 -13.63 1.27 -8.90
CA ASN A 9 -12.75 0.59 -9.86
C ASN A 9 -11.26 0.80 -9.56
N ILE A 10 -10.84 1.98 -9.07
CA ILE A 10 -9.43 2.22 -8.68
C ILE A 10 -9.06 1.39 -7.44
N ILE A 11 -10.01 1.21 -6.53
CA ILE A 11 -9.86 0.36 -5.34
C ILE A 11 -9.82 -1.13 -5.73
N ALA A 12 -10.41 -1.53 -6.85
CA ALA A 12 -10.28 -2.91 -7.35
C ALA A 12 -8.97 -3.14 -8.13
N GLU A 13 -8.51 -2.13 -8.88
CA GLU A 13 -7.36 -2.25 -9.78
C GLU A 13 -6.05 -2.56 -9.06
N HIS A 14 -5.76 -1.90 -7.93
CA HIS A 14 -4.51 -2.15 -7.21
C HIS A 14 -4.44 -3.58 -6.65
N ARG A 15 -5.57 -4.13 -6.17
CA ARG A 15 -5.64 -5.54 -5.76
C ARG A 15 -5.37 -6.46 -6.94
N TYR A 16 -6.02 -6.20 -8.07
CA TYR A 16 -5.82 -6.97 -9.30
C TYR A 16 -4.37 -6.97 -9.76
N ASN A 17 -3.72 -5.81 -9.76
CA ASN A 17 -2.32 -5.67 -10.15
C ASN A 17 -1.40 -6.45 -9.21
N ALA A 18 -1.61 -6.38 -7.90
CA ALA A 18 -0.84 -7.14 -6.91
C ALA A 18 -1.04 -8.65 -7.07
N GLU A 19 -2.27 -9.12 -7.23
CA GLU A 19 -2.59 -10.54 -7.50
C GLU A 19 -1.87 -11.03 -8.75
N ARG A 20 -2.04 -10.32 -9.88
CA ARG A 20 -1.41 -10.66 -11.16
C ARG A 20 0.12 -10.69 -11.04
N ALA A 21 0.73 -9.74 -10.33
CA ALA A 21 2.17 -9.70 -10.14
C ALA A 21 2.67 -10.87 -9.29
N LEU A 22 1.98 -11.18 -8.19
CA LEU A 22 2.34 -12.28 -7.31
C LEU A 22 2.21 -13.64 -8.02
N VAL A 23 1.15 -13.85 -8.80
CA VAL A 23 0.95 -15.05 -9.64
C VAL A 23 2.11 -15.26 -10.61
N LYS A 24 2.61 -14.17 -11.23
CA LYS A 24 3.74 -14.22 -12.18
C LYS A 24 5.11 -14.32 -11.51
N SER A 25 5.21 -14.02 -10.21
CA SER A 25 6.48 -14.08 -9.50
C SER A 25 7.06 -15.50 -9.48
N SER A 26 8.37 -15.64 -9.38
CA SER A 26 9.02 -16.94 -9.12
C SER A 26 9.01 -17.32 -7.64
N ASN A 27 8.46 -16.48 -6.77
CA ASN A 27 8.50 -16.66 -5.31
C ASN A 27 7.38 -17.60 -4.85
N SER A 28 7.66 -18.90 -4.84
CA SER A 28 6.72 -19.95 -4.43
C SER A 28 6.22 -19.77 -2.99
N ARG A 29 7.08 -19.30 -2.08
CA ARG A 29 6.71 -19.03 -0.68
C ARG A 29 5.61 -17.98 -0.59
N LEU A 30 5.79 -16.81 -1.20
CA LEU A 30 4.78 -15.75 -1.14
C LEU A 30 3.46 -16.17 -1.81
N LYS A 31 3.53 -16.98 -2.88
CA LYS A 31 2.31 -17.54 -3.48
C LYS A 31 1.57 -18.43 -2.50
N SER A 32 2.26 -19.37 -1.84
CA SER A 32 1.63 -20.26 -0.86
C SER A 32 1.11 -19.52 0.37
N GLU A 33 1.75 -18.41 0.74
CA GLU A 33 1.37 -17.61 1.91
C GLU A 33 0.14 -16.75 1.66
N PHE A 34 0.03 -16.15 0.46
CA PHE A 34 -0.99 -15.13 0.20
C PHE A 34 -2.07 -15.53 -0.80
N LEU A 35 -1.85 -16.53 -1.65
CA LEU A 35 -2.80 -16.87 -2.72
C LEU A 35 -3.69 -18.07 -2.37
N PHE A 36 -4.99 -17.89 -2.55
CA PHE A 36 -5.98 -18.95 -2.68
C PHE A 36 -6.06 -19.42 -4.14
N ASP A 37 -6.07 -20.73 -4.36
CA ASP A 37 -6.03 -21.39 -5.68
C ASP A 37 -4.85 -20.91 -6.58
N GLY A 38 -3.78 -20.40 -5.95
CA GLY A 38 -2.62 -19.84 -6.65
C GLY A 38 -2.94 -18.65 -7.56
N LYS A 39 -4.09 -17.97 -7.37
CA LYS A 39 -4.58 -16.89 -8.25
C LYS A 39 -5.01 -15.64 -7.50
N TYR A 40 -5.79 -15.80 -6.43
CA TYR A 40 -6.44 -14.70 -5.74
C TYR A 40 -5.84 -14.49 -4.38
N LEU A 41 -5.71 -13.24 -3.92
CA LEU A 41 -5.30 -13.01 -2.55
C LEU A 41 -6.33 -13.59 -1.59
N LEU A 42 -5.86 -14.20 -0.50
CA LEU A 42 -6.70 -14.64 0.61
C LEU A 42 -7.60 -13.49 1.10
N PRO A 43 -8.85 -13.75 1.55
CA PRO A 43 -9.82 -12.71 1.90
C PRO A 43 -9.35 -11.72 2.98
N ASP A 44 -8.57 -12.20 3.94
CA ASP A 44 -8.07 -11.39 5.06
C ASP A 44 -6.91 -10.47 4.67
N TYR A 45 -6.33 -10.68 3.49
CA TYR A 45 -5.26 -9.85 2.97
C TYR A 45 -5.81 -8.71 2.12
N ARG A 46 -5.21 -7.54 2.32
CA ARG A 46 -5.46 -6.30 1.59
C ARG A 46 -4.18 -5.84 0.93
N VAL A 47 -4.33 -4.92 -0.01
CA VAL A 47 -3.20 -4.26 -0.66
C VAL A 47 -3.19 -2.80 -0.21
N HIS A 48 -2.02 -2.30 0.15
CA HIS A 48 -1.81 -0.96 0.68
C HIS A 48 -0.81 -0.18 -0.18
N HIS A 49 -1.12 1.08 -0.46
CA HIS A 49 -0.21 2.01 -1.14
C HIS A 49 0.81 2.58 -0.15
N ILE A 50 2.06 2.13 -0.21
CA ILE A 50 3.10 2.53 0.77
C ILE A 50 3.62 3.95 0.57
N ASN A 51 3.46 4.50 -0.63
CA ASN A 51 3.79 5.88 -0.98
C ASN A 51 2.67 6.87 -0.60
N LEU A 52 1.57 6.38 0.00
CA LEU A 52 0.38 7.14 0.35
C LEU A 52 -0.39 7.75 -0.83
N ASP A 53 -0.04 7.39 -2.07
CA ASP A 53 -0.76 7.78 -3.28
C ASP A 53 -1.66 6.63 -3.74
N ILE A 54 -2.95 6.76 -3.43
CA ILE A 54 -3.99 5.80 -3.77
C ILE A 54 -4.24 5.63 -5.28
N LEU A 55 -3.73 6.55 -6.12
CA LEU A 55 -3.85 6.49 -7.57
C LEU A 55 -2.65 5.80 -8.23
N ASP A 56 -1.56 5.57 -7.48
CA ASP A 56 -0.34 4.97 -7.99
C ASP A 56 -0.36 3.44 -7.84
N ASN A 57 -0.91 2.76 -8.85
CA ASN A 57 -1.09 1.30 -8.84
C ASN A 57 0.15 0.52 -9.32
N ARG A 58 1.33 1.14 -9.37
CA ARG A 58 2.58 0.46 -9.73
C ARG A 58 3.00 -0.51 -8.63
N ILE A 59 3.47 -1.70 -9.01
CA ILE A 59 3.71 -2.81 -8.07
C ILE A 59 4.70 -2.45 -6.97
N GLU A 60 5.72 -1.64 -7.28
CA GLU A 60 6.70 -1.16 -6.30
C GLU A 60 6.09 -0.32 -5.16
N ASN A 61 4.88 0.22 -5.35
CA ASN A 61 4.16 1.01 -4.36
C ASN A 61 3.07 0.21 -3.63
N LEU A 62 2.87 -1.07 -3.97
CA LEU A 62 1.82 -1.91 -3.41
C LEU A 62 2.38 -2.92 -2.42
N TRP A 63 1.76 -2.98 -1.24
CA TRP A 63 2.13 -3.90 -0.17
C TRP A 63 0.96 -4.78 0.27
N ILE A 64 1.16 -6.10 0.27
CA ILE A 64 0.16 -7.07 0.71
C ILE A 64 0.23 -7.23 2.23
N THR A 65 -0.88 -7.05 2.92
CA THR A 65 -0.94 -7.15 4.39
C THR A 65 -2.34 -7.48 4.90
N ASN A 66 -2.42 -8.23 6.00
CA ASN A 66 -3.62 -8.39 6.81
C ASN A 66 -3.67 -7.38 7.98
N GLU A 67 -2.59 -6.65 8.25
CA GLU A 67 -2.46 -5.66 9.33
C GLU A 67 -2.50 -4.21 8.80
N HIS A 68 -3.45 -3.89 7.92
CA HIS A 68 -3.52 -2.58 7.25
C HIS A 68 -3.45 -1.37 8.20
N ARG A 69 -4.09 -1.46 9.38
CA ARG A 69 -4.05 -0.38 10.39
C ARG A 69 -2.66 -0.19 10.98
N LYS A 70 -1.90 -1.27 11.16
CA LYS A 70 -0.54 -1.24 11.71
C LYS A 70 0.44 -0.61 10.73
N VAL A 71 0.32 -0.95 9.44
CA VAL A 71 1.11 -0.30 8.38
C VAL A 71 0.85 1.21 8.38
N HIS A 72 -0.42 1.62 8.41
CA HIS A 72 -0.80 3.03 8.47
C HIS A 72 -0.26 3.75 9.71
N SER A 73 -0.32 3.09 10.87
CA SER A 73 0.24 3.63 12.13
C SER A 73 1.76 3.74 12.08
N SER A 74 2.43 2.76 11.49
CA SER A 74 3.89 2.73 11.34
C SER A 74 4.37 3.89 10.46
N LEU A 75 3.73 4.09 9.30
CA LEU A 75 4.03 5.19 8.39
C LEU A 75 3.89 6.55 9.08
N ARG A 76 2.80 6.76 9.83
CA ARG A 76 2.58 8.00 10.60
C ARG A 76 3.65 8.22 11.67
N SER A 77 4.02 7.17 12.39
CA SER A 77 5.07 7.24 13.42
C SER A 77 6.42 7.63 12.81
N LEU A 78 6.79 7.01 11.69
CA LEU A 78 8.00 7.34 10.96
C LEU A 78 7.99 8.79 10.46
N THR A 79 6.92 9.24 9.80
CA THR A 79 6.81 10.64 9.36
C THR A 79 6.97 11.62 10.51
N LYS A 80 6.37 11.32 11.68
CA LYS A 80 6.55 12.14 12.88
C LYS A 80 8.01 12.20 13.32
N GLN A 81 8.69 11.06 13.42
CA GLN A 81 10.11 11.02 13.82
C GLN A 81 10.99 11.79 12.84
N LEU A 82 10.74 11.68 11.54
CA LEU A 82 11.48 12.42 10.52
C LEU A 82 11.26 13.95 10.61
N LEU A 83 10.05 14.38 10.98
CA LEU A 83 9.79 15.80 11.30
C LEU A 83 10.54 16.23 12.55
N ASP A 84 10.49 15.42 13.63
CA ASP A 84 11.14 15.73 14.90
C ASP A 84 12.68 15.83 14.74
N PHE A 85 13.27 14.99 13.89
CA PHE A 85 14.70 15.02 13.57
C PHE A 85 15.08 16.11 12.57
N GLY A 86 14.11 16.80 11.96
CA GLY A 86 14.35 17.85 10.98
C GLY A 86 14.78 17.34 9.59
N PHE A 87 14.66 16.04 9.31
CA PHE A 87 14.85 15.46 7.98
C PHE A 87 13.66 15.73 7.05
N LEU A 88 12.49 16.02 7.62
CA LEU A 88 11.35 16.52 6.89
C LEU A 88 10.92 17.87 7.48
N LYS A 89 10.44 18.75 6.60
CA LYS A 89 9.80 20.01 6.97
C LYS A 89 8.39 20.05 6.38
N PHE A 90 7.42 20.50 7.15
CA PHE A 90 6.06 20.73 6.66
C PHE A 90 5.81 22.23 6.51
N ILE A 91 5.71 22.70 5.26
CA ILE A 91 5.56 24.12 4.92
C ILE A 91 4.39 24.25 3.94
N ASN A 92 3.43 25.13 4.24
CA ASN A 92 2.30 25.45 3.37
C ASN A 92 1.53 24.22 2.84
N GLY A 93 1.31 23.22 3.71
CA GLY A 93 0.55 22.02 3.35
C GLY A 93 1.35 20.94 2.64
N ARG A 94 2.67 21.08 2.50
CA ARG A 94 3.55 20.14 1.77
C ARG A 94 4.76 19.75 2.60
N TYR A 95 5.24 18.53 2.38
CA TYR A 95 6.48 18.02 2.96
C TYR A 95 7.67 18.33 2.06
N TYR A 96 8.81 18.64 2.68
CA TYR A 96 10.10 18.91 2.03
C TYR A 96 11.20 18.15 2.77
N LEU A 97 12.25 17.76 2.06
CA LEU A 97 13.51 17.26 2.63
C LEU A 97 14.41 18.43 3.03
#